data_AF-A0A840SFA8-F1
#
_entry.id   AF-A0A840SFA8-F1
#
_cell.length_a   1.000
_cell.length_b   1.000
_cell.length_c   1.000
_cell.angle_alpha   90.00
_cell.angle_beta   90.00
_cell.angle_gamma   90.00
#
_symmetry.space_group_name_H-M   'P 1'
#
loop_
_entity.id
_entity.type
_entity.pdbx_description
1 polymer ?
#
loop_
_entity_poly.entity_id
_entity_poly.type
_entity_poly.pdbx_seq_one_letter_code
_entity_poly.pdbx_strand_id
1 'polypeptide(L)'
;MKMSKSVKLFAMLVAAVFSMSSCRGKESAGSKPDFSKPNPESDFEFSLIRNGTAISIDYYSGKSKNVVVPSEIQGCPVVKFAPDEWPEIENLVISEGVEVVRVYSEILKYIKLPSSLKFITLRSDVLESVDIPEGVLFVDFGRTPLKSVKLPESLVGIADRAFEKSNLKSITMPEGLKYLGNKAFEDCDKLEEINVPEGFNPFFVCTDSSWFGIHSEKTFEDVFTGEKIKKTVALQKLLKREFRDYESSANDEFKEFYYSQYE
;
A
#
# COMPACT_ATOMS: atom_id res chain seq x y z
N MET A 1 3.19 34.13 38.94
CA MET A 1 3.09 33.09 40.00
C MET A 1 2.46 31.83 39.41
N LYS A 2 2.56 30.66 40.08
CA LYS A 2 2.06 29.36 39.59
C LYS A 2 0.70 28.97 40.21
N MET A 3 0.05 27.98 39.58
CA MET A 3 -1.06 27.13 40.09
C MET A 3 -2.47 27.78 40.09
N SER A 4 -3.59 27.04 40.07
CA SER A 4 -3.76 25.57 40.23
C SER A 4 -4.86 24.96 39.34
N LYS A 5 -4.94 23.63 39.30
CA LYS A 5 -6.00 22.84 38.66
C LYS A 5 -7.19 22.56 39.62
N SER A 6 -8.39 22.49 39.03
CA SER A 6 -9.54 21.62 39.42
C SER A 6 -10.29 21.82 40.75
N VAL A 7 -11.49 21.20 40.78
CA VAL A 7 -12.35 20.78 41.92
C VAL A 7 -13.65 21.60 42.14
N LYS A 8 -14.76 21.15 41.53
CA LYS A 8 -15.85 20.43 42.24
C LYS A 8 -16.90 19.80 41.30
N LEU A 9 -17.59 18.78 41.82
CA LEU A 9 -18.58 17.92 41.15
C LEU A 9 -19.80 17.74 42.07
N PHE A 10 -21.01 17.76 41.54
CA PHE A 10 -22.28 17.27 42.15
C PHE A 10 -23.18 16.86 40.96
N ALA A 11 -23.68 15.62 40.77
CA ALA A 11 -24.45 14.70 41.65
C ALA A 11 -25.90 15.19 41.86
N MET A 12 -26.98 14.40 41.76
CA MET A 12 -27.24 12.96 42.05
C MET A 12 -28.28 12.32 41.08
N LEU A 13 -28.28 11.01 40.74
CA LEU A 13 -28.82 9.81 41.46
C LEU A 13 -30.38 9.84 41.54
N VAL A 14 -31.20 8.79 41.35
CA VAL A 14 -31.11 7.29 41.32
C VAL A 14 -31.81 6.76 40.03
N ALA A 15 -32.01 5.49 39.65
CA ALA A 15 -31.87 4.09 40.14
C ALA A 15 -31.63 3.15 38.90
N ALA A 16 -31.34 1.84 38.89
CA ALA A 16 -31.55 0.66 39.77
C ALA A 16 -33.01 0.14 39.83
N VAL A 17 -33.35 -1.16 39.74
CA VAL A 17 -32.58 -2.43 39.58
C VAL A 17 -33.18 -3.24 38.36
N PHE A 18 -33.24 -4.57 38.15
CA PHE A 18 -32.93 -5.82 38.90
C PHE A 18 -32.77 -7.03 37.92
N SER A 19 -31.65 -7.78 37.96
CA SER A 19 -31.57 -9.25 37.70
C SER A 19 -30.13 -9.75 37.83
N MET A 20 -29.90 -10.85 38.56
CA MET A 20 -28.67 -11.64 38.46
C MET A 20 -28.99 -12.97 37.79
N SER A 21 -28.24 -13.33 36.75
CA SER A 21 -28.26 -14.68 36.17
C SER A 21 -26.86 -15.04 35.72
N SER A 22 -26.35 -16.15 36.26
CA SER A 22 -24.98 -16.60 36.00
C SER A 22 -24.89 -17.27 34.63
N CYS A 23 -24.11 -16.68 33.73
CA CYS A 23 -23.62 -17.37 32.54
C CYS A 23 -22.11 -17.20 32.44
N ARG A 24 -21.37 -18.31 32.53
CA ARG A 24 -19.99 -18.39 32.06
C ARG A 24 -19.98 -18.27 30.54
N GLY A 25 -19.96 -17.04 30.03
CA GLY A 25 -19.54 -16.80 28.65
C GLY A 25 -18.12 -17.31 28.48
N LYS A 26 -17.91 -18.21 27.51
CA LYS A 26 -16.57 -18.44 26.97
C LYS A 26 -16.12 -17.17 26.26
N GLU A 27 -14.81 -16.92 26.18
CA GLU A 27 -14.29 -15.92 25.26
C GLU A 27 -14.67 -16.31 23.84
N SER A 28 -15.68 -15.63 23.29
CA SER A 28 -16.02 -15.71 21.88
C SER A 28 -14.93 -14.99 21.08
N ALA A 29 -14.54 -15.55 19.93
CA ALA A 29 -13.64 -14.89 19.00
C ALA A 29 -14.05 -13.43 18.79
N GLY A 30 -13.07 -12.52 18.81
CA GLY A 30 -13.30 -11.08 18.84
C GLY A 30 -14.27 -10.65 17.74
N SER A 31 -15.28 -9.86 18.11
CA SER A 31 -16.25 -9.30 17.17
C SER A 31 -15.50 -8.60 16.05
N LYS A 32 -15.76 -9.01 14.80
CA LYS A 32 -15.20 -8.37 13.59
C LYS A 32 -15.36 -6.84 13.74
N PRO A 33 -14.29 -6.03 13.56
CA PRO A 33 -14.38 -4.60 13.79
C PRO A 33 -15.50 -3.98 12.95
N ASP A 34 -16.21 -3.01 13.53
CA ASP A 34 -17.29 -2.31 12.84
C ASP A 34 -16.72 -1.31 11.84
N PHE A 35 -16.48 -1.78 10.63
CA PHE A 35 -16.06 -0.98 9.49
C PHE A 35 -17.26 -0.38 8.71
N SER A 36 -18.47 -0.30 9.30
CA SER A 36 -19.68 0.13 8.58
C SER A 36 -19.77 1.65 8.34
N LYS A 37 -18.90 2.45 8.97
CA LYS A 37 -18.90 3.91 8.87
C LYS A 37 -17.48 4.46 8.81
N PRO A 38 -17.24 5.59 8.11
CA PRO A 38 -16.00 6.35 8.23
C PRO A 38 -15.68 6.79 9.65
N ASN A 39 -14.40 7.07 9.89
CA ASN A 39 -13.97 7.90 11.02
C ASN A 39 -14.58 9.32 10.92
N PRO A 40 -14.71 10.06 12.03
CA PRO A 40 -15.08 11.47 12.00
C PRO A 40 -14.18 12.27 11.06
N GLU A 41 -14.73 13.24 10.31
CA GLU A 41 -13.92 14.13 9.45
C GLU A 41 -12.80 14.85 10.25
N SER A 42 -13.04 15.12 11.54
CA SER A 42 -12.07 15.74 12.45
C SER A 42 -10.84 14.88 12.79
N ASP A 43 -10.85 13.58 12.43
CA ASP A 43 -9.68 12.71 12.58
C ASP A 43 -8.68 12.88 11.41
N PHE A 44 -9.01 13.65 10.37
CA PHE A 44 -8.21 13.82 9.15
C PHE A 44 -7.84 15.29 8.92
N GLU A 45 -6.59 15.54 8.52
CA GLU A 45 -6.16 16.83 7.98
C GLU A 45 -5.80 16.66 6.50
N PHE A 46 -6.15 17.65 5.68
CA PHE A 46 -6.33 17.43 4.25
C PHE A 46 -6.15 18.71 3.42
N SER A 47 -5.68 18.54 2.18
CA SER A 47 -5.50 19.60 1.18
C SER A 47 -6.55 19.51 0.07
N LEU A 48 -6.94 20.67 -0.44
CA LEU A 48 -7.76 20.80 -1.64
C LEU A 48 -6.88 20.72 -2.89
N ILE A 49 -7.13 19.70 -3.72
CA ILE A 49 -6.44 19.43 -4.98
C ILE A 49 -7.40 19.56 -6.18
N ARG A 50 -6.89 19.36 -7.40
CA ARG A 50 -7.67 19.49 -8.66
C ARG A 50 -8.41 20.84 -8.75
N ASN A 51 -7.71 21.95 -8.48
CA ASN A 51 -8.26 23.31 -8.41
C ASN A 51 -9.44 23.48 -7.40
N GLY A 52 -9.47 22.67 -6.34
CA GLY A 52 -10.48 22.75 -5.28
C GLY A 52 -11.68 21.82 -5.46
N THR A 53 -11.66 20.90 -6.43
CA THR A 53 -12.79 19.97 -6.67
C THR A 53 -12.59 18.57 -6.08
N ALA A 54 -11.48 18.32 -5.39
CA ALA A 54 -11.18 17.03 -4.75
C ALA A 54 -10.23 17.19 -3.55
N ILE A 55 -10.14 16.16 -2.72
CA ILE A 55 -9.37 16.15 -1.47
C ILE A 55 -8.24 15.11 -1.50
N SER A 56 -7.07 15.53 -1.02
CA SER A 56 -5.98 14.68 -0.54
C SER A 56 -5.97 14.68 0.98
N ILE A 57 -6.01 13.51 1.62
CA ILE A 57 -5.81 13.37 3.06
C ILE A 57 -4.32 13.18 3.33
N ASP A 58 -3.74 14.14 4.03
CA ASP A 58 -2.29 14.31 4.19
C ASP A 58 -1.83 14.08 5.63
N TYR A 59 -2.79 13.91 6.57
CA TYR A 59 -2.53 13.44 7.93
C TYR A 59 -3.77 12.77 8.56
N TYR A 60 -3.54 11.89 9.53
CA TYR A 60 -4.56 11.27 10.36
C TYR A 60 -4.22 11.46 11.85
N SER A 61 -4.98 12.33 12.52
CA SER A 61 -4.84 12.68 13.93
C SER A 61 -5.72 11.85 14.87
N GLY A 62 -6.58 10.99 14.29
CA GLY A 62 -7.51 10.14 15.02
C GLY A 62 -6.84 9.10 15.93
N LYS A 63 -7.53 8.75 17.02
CA LYS A 63 -7.01 7.82 18.04
C LYS A 63 -7.30 6.35 17.76
N SER A 64 -8.00 6.04 16.67
CA SER A 64 -8.40 4.68 16.34
C SER A 64 -7.33 4.02 15.48
N LYS A 65 -6.94 2.78 15.84
CA LYS A 65 -6.10 1.93 14.96
C LYS A 65 -6.91 1.26 13.84
N ASN A 66 -8.24 1.34 13.93
CA ASN A 66 -9.16 0.96 12.86
C ASN A 66 -9.57 2.25 12.14
N VAL A 67 -9.11 2.44 10.91
CA VAL A 67 -9.34 3.64 10.12
C VAL A 67 -10.22 3.30 8.93
N VAL A 68 -11.37 3.95 8.84
CA VAL A 68 -12.25 3.91 7.67
C VAL A 68 -12.21 5.30 7.04
N VAL A 69 -11.52 5.41 5.90
CA VAL A 69 -11.36 6.66 5.16
C VAL A 69 -12.68 6.99 4.47
N PRO A 70 -13.25 8.21 4.64
CA PRO A 70 -14.50 8.59 3.98
C PRO A 70 -14.32 8.76 2.46
N SER A 71 -15.42 8.66 1.71
CA SER A 71 -15.47 8.97 0.27
C SER A 71 -15.54 10.48 0.00
N GLU A 72 -15.97 11.27 0.98
CA GLU A 72 -16.11 12.71 0.91
C GLU A 72 -15.79 13.35 2.26
N ILE A 73 -15.23 14.55 2.26
CA ILE A 73 -15.06 15.40 3.45
C ILE A 73 -15.64 16.77 3.10
N GLN A 74 -16.54 17.30 3.94
CA GLN A 74 -17.23 18.59 3.71
C GLN A 74 -17.95 18.66 2.34
N GLY A 75 -18.37 17.52 1.80
CA GLY A 75 -19.02 17.40 0.49
C GLY A 75 -18.09 17.45 -0.73
N CYS A 76 -16.76 17.45 -0.53
CA CYS A 76 -15.77 17.31 -1.59
C CYS A 76 -15.23 15.86 -1.61
N PRO A 77 -15.05 15.24 -2.80
CA PRO A 77 -14.65 13.84 -2.89
C PRO A 77 -13.19 13.63 -2.48
N VAL A 78 -12.94 12.61 -1.65
CA VAL A 78 -11.59 12.16 -1.28
C VAL A 78 -11.06 11.27 -2.39
N VAL A 79 -9.96 11.67 -3.04
CA VAL A 79 -9.34 10.92 -4.15
C VAL A 79 -7.93 10.42 -3.86
N LYS A 80 -7.27 10.97 -2.82
CA LYS A 80 -5.92 10.60 -2.40
C LYS A 80 -5.89 10.45 -0.87
N PHE A 81 -5.35 9.34 -0.37
CA PHE A 81 -5.05 9.11 1.04
C PHE A 81 -3.55 8.82 1.14
N ALA A 82 -2.79 9.82 1.55
CA ALA A 82 -1.32 9.79 1.49
C ALA A 82 -0.67 10.52 2.67
N PRO A 83 -0.97 10.13 3.93
CA PRO A 83 -0.45 10.84 5.10
C PRO A 83 1.09 10.87 5.14
N ASP A 84 1.66 12.06 5.38
CA ASP A 84 3.13 12.26 5.39
C ASP A 84 3.78 11.84 6.71
N GLU A 85 3.11 12.08 7.85
CA GLU A 85 3.42 11.43 9.12
C GLU A 85 2.65 10.11 9.24
N TRP A 86 3.29 9.07 9.74
CA TRP A 86 2.83 7.68 9.61
C TRP A 86 2.06 7.17 10.85
N PRO A 87 0.72 7.08 10.80
CA PRO A 87 -0.08 6.63 11.94
C PRO A 87 0.04 5.12 12.21
N GLU A 88 -0.15 4.73 13.47
CA GLU A 88 -0.25 3.32 13.91
C GLU A 88 -1.61 2.68 13.53
N ILE A 89 -1.87 2.51 12.23
CA ILE A 89 -3.08 1.86 11.70
C ILE A 89 -2.90 0.34 11.68
N GLU A 90 -3.77 -0.37 12.41
CA GLU A 90 -3.84 -1.82 12.46
C GLU A 90 -4.78 -2.39 11.39
N ASN A 91 -5.88 -1.70 11.10
CA ASN A 91 -6.86 -2.10 10.09
C ASN A 91 -7.32 -0.87 9.30
N LEU A 92 -7.15 -0.91 7.97
CA LEU A 92 -7.48 0.19 7.06
C LEU A 92 -8.62 -0.20 6.10
N VAL A 93 -9.62 0.65 5.95
CA VAL A 93 -10.66 0.53 4.92
C VAL A 93 -10.70 1.83 4.13
N ILE A 94 -10.44 1.71 2.83
CA ILE A 94 -10.52 2.81 1.89
C ILE A 94 -11.88 2.76 1.18
N SER A 95 -12.57 3.90 1.14
CA SER A 95 -13.86 4.07 0.45
C SER A 95 -13.70 4.16 -1.07
N GLU A 96 -14.78 3.83 -1.80
CA GLU A 96 -14.85 4.09 -3.25
C GLU A 96 -14.75 5.60 -3.54
N GLY A 97 -14.09 5.94 -4.65
CA GLY A 97 -13.72 7.32 -5.01
C GLY A 97 -12.22 7.60 -4.82
N VAL A 98 -11.56 6.89 -3.91
CA VAL A 98 -10.10 7.01 -3.71
C VAL A 98 -9.34 6.34 -4.85
N GLU A 99 -8.45 7.08 -5.49
CA GLU A 99 -7.63 6.69 -6.64
C GLU A 99 -6.18 6.39 -6.24
N VAL A 100 -5.65 7.10 -5.22
CA VAL A 100 -4.27 6.98 -4.73
C VAL A 100 -4.25 6.62 -3.24
N VAL A 101 -3.51 5.57 -2.86
CA VAL A 101 -3.27 5.19 -1.46
C VAL A 101 -1.76 5.08 -1.19
N ARG A 102 -1.25 5.84 -0.23
CA ARG A 102 0.13 5.76 0.27
C ARG A 102 0.10 5.59 1.79
N VAL A 103 0.54 4.44 2.31
CA VAL A 103 0.50 4.14 3.75
C VAL A 103 1.71 3.32 4.20
N TYR A 104 2.46 3.85 5.17
CA TYR A 104 3.34 3.05 6.02
C TYR A 104 2.67 2.85 7.38
N SER A 105 2.56 1.61 7.85
CA SER A 105 2.32 1.33 9.25
C SER A 105 2.79 -0.07 9.62
N GLU A 106 3.72 -0.14 10.58
CA GLU A 106 4.41 -1.38 11.01
C GLU A 106 3.43 -2.46 11.52
N ILE A 107 2.23 -2.06 11.95
CA ILE A 107 1.23 -2.95 12.56
C ILE A 107 -0.01 -3.22 11.67
N LEU A 108 -0.01 -2.80 10.40
CA LEU A 108 -1.16 -2.96 9.50
C LEU A 108 -1.39 -4.43 9.13
N LYS A 109 -2.44 -5.03 9.69
CA LYS A 109 -2.83 -6.46 9.53
C LYS A 109 -3.91 -6.68 8.48
N TYR A 110 -4.73 -5.65 8.20
CA TYR A 110 -5.82 -5.72 7.25
C TYR A 110 -5.91 -4.43 6.45
N ILE A 111 -6.08 -4.55 5.14
CA ILE A 111 -6.46 -3.44 4.27
C ILE A 111 -7.61 -3.87 3.36
N LYS A 112 -8.62 -3.00 3.21
CA LYS A 112 -9.62 -3.09 2.13
C LYS A 112 -9.39 -1.94 1.15
N LEU A 113 -9.23 -2.29 -0.12
CA LEU A 113 -9.04 -1.37 -1.24
C LEU A 113 -10.34 -1.20 -2.05
N PRO A 114 -10.55 -0.05 -2.71
CA PRO A 114 -11.73 0.23 -3.52
C PRO A 114 -11.54 -0.15 -5.00
N SER A 115 -12.63 -0.32 -5.74
CA SER A 115 -12.59 -0.51 -7.20
C SER A 115 -12.10 0.72 -7.98
N SER A 116 -12.20 1.91 -7.38
CA SER A 116 -11.65 3.15 -7.95
C SER A 116 -10.12 3.19 -8.00
N LEU A 117 -9.41 2.39 -7.20
CA LEU A 117 -7.97 2.52 -6.97
C LEU A 117 -7.14 2.41 -8.25
N LYS A 118 -6.12 3.27 -8.38
CA LYS A 118 -5.18 3.33 -9.51
C LYS A 118 -3.73 3.11 -9.05
N PHE A 119 -3.38 3.61 -7.86
CA PHE A 119 -2.02 3.56 -7.31
C PHE A 119 -2.03 3.10 -5.85
N ILE A 120 -1.12 2.21 -5.49
CA ILE A 120 -0.85 1.85 -4.10
C ILE A 120 0.64 1.81 -3.78
N THR A 121 1.01 2.56 -2.75
CA THR A 121 2.26 2.40 -1.99
C THR A 121 1.89 1.94 -0.59
N LEU A 122 2.30 0.74 -0.20
CA LEU A 122 2.02 0.18 1.12
C LEU A 122 3.28 -0.43 1.72
N ARG A 123 3.61 -0.05 2.94
CA ARG A 123 4.61 -0.75 3.74
C ARG A 123 4.04 -1.13 5.10
N SER A 124 4.18 -2.41 5.48
CA SER A 124 3.77 -2.94 6.78
C SER A 124 4.75 -4.02 7.19
N ASP A 125 5.12 -4.08 8.47
CA ASP A 125 6.04 -5.10 8.97
C ASP A 125 5.29 -6.40 9.35
N VAL A 126 3.95 -6.46 9.17
CA VAL A 126 3.10 -7.63 9.50
C VAL A 126 2.07 -8.07 8.44
N LEU A 127 1.84 -7.32 7.35
CA LEU A 127 0.83 -7.69 6.35
C LEU A 127 1.30 -8.88 5.48
N GLU A 128 0.59 -10.01 5.54
CA GLU A 128 0.98 -11.24 4.83
C GLU A 128 0.27 -11.46 3.49
N SER A 129 -0.81 -10.73 3.20
CA SER A 129 -1.60 -10.86 1.97
C SER A 129 -2.39 -9.59 1.68
N VAL A 130 -2.53 -9.24 0.40
CA VAL A 130 -3.37 -8.13 -0.08
C VAL A 130 -4.14 -8.56 -1.33
N ASP A 131 -5.44 -8.29 -1.35
CA ASP A 131 -6.27 -8.43 -2.56
C ASP A 131 -6.21 -7.11 -3.33
N ILE A 132 -5.54 -7.11 -4.48
CA ILE A 132 -5.41 -5.93 -5.35
C ILE A 132 -6.61 -5.90 -6.31
N PRO A 133 -7.39 -4.79 -6.38
CA PRO A 133 -8.53 -4.69 -7.28
C PRO A 133 -8.09 -4.49 -8.74
N GLU A 134 -8.90 -5.00 -9.66
CA GLU A 134 -8.78 -4.70 -11.09
C GLU A 134 -8.93 -3.20 -11.35
N GLY A 135 -8.14 -2.68 -12.30
CA GLY A 135 -8.03 -1.26 -12.58
C GLY A 135 -6.92 -0.54 -11.81
N VAL A 136 -6.17 -1.21 -10.93
CA VAL A 136 -4.89 -0.71 -10.39
C VAL A 136 -3.82 -0.77 -11.48
N LEU A 137 -3.06 0.32 -11.60
CA LEU A 137 -2.07 0.53 -12.65
C LEU A 137 -0.64 0.35 -12.12
N PHE A 138 -0.36 0.75 -10.87
CA PHE A 138 0.97 0.68 -10.27
C PHE A 138 0.94 0.23 -8.81
N VAL A 139 1.96 -0.54 -8.42
CA VAL A 139 2.13 -1.11 -7.07
C VAL A 139 3.53 -0.90 -6.51
N ASP A 140 3.58 -0.55 -5.22
CA ASP A 140 4.73 -0.62 -4.33
C ASP A 140 4.28 -1.27 -3.01
N PHE A 141 4.86 -2.42 -2.67
CA PHE A 141 4.70 -3.13 -1.41
C PHE A 141 6.04 -3.30 -0.66
N GLY A 142 7.02 -2.43 -0.92
CA GLY A 142 8.40 -2.56 -0.45
C GLY A 142 8.51 -2.75 1.07
N ARG A 143 9.23 -3.80 1.49
CA ARG A 143 9.38 -4.27 2.88
C ARG A 143 8.11 -4.82 3.53
N THR A 144 7.09 -5.16 2.75
CA THR A 144 5.90 -5.85 3.26
C THR A 144 6.08 -7.38 3.21
N PRO A 145 5.82 -8.13 4.30
CA PRO A 145 6.12 -9.56 4.40
C PRO A 145 5.12 -10.47 3.64
N LEU A 146 4.61 -10.05 2.47
CA LEU A 146 3.56 -10.75 1.72
C LEU A 146 3.99 -12.18 1.36
N LYS A 147 3.15 -13.17 1.72
CA LYS A 147 3.32 -14.59 1.36
C LYS A 147 2.65 -14.92 0.03
N SER A 148 1.60 -14.18 -0.33
CA SER A 148 0.89 -14.27 -1.60
C SER A 148 0.33 -12.92 -2.00
N VAL A 149 0.47 -12.57 -3.28
CA VAL A 149 -0.18 -11.43 -3.93
C VAL A 149 -0.75 -11.91 -5.27
N LYS A 150 -1.88 -11.32 -5.69
CA LYS A 150 -2.37 -11.44 -7.07
C LYS A 150 -2.22 -10.08 -7.72
N LEU A 151 -1.50 -10.02 -8.83
CA LEU A 151 -1.41 -8.82 -9.65
C LEU A 151 -2.64 -8.81 -10.59
N PRO A 152 -3.33 -7.67 -10.76
CA PRO A 152 -4.44 -7.56 -11.71
C PRO A 152 -3.90 -7.46 -13.15
N GLU A 153 -4.68 -7.86 -14.14
CA GLU A 153 -4.26 -7.77 -15.55
C GLU A 153 -4.19 -6.31 -16.06
N SER A 154 -4.80 -5.37 -15.31
CA SER A 154 -4.66 -3.94 -15.53
C SER A 154 -3.29 -3.34 -15.15
N LEU A 155 -2.42 -4.12 -14.48
CA LEU A 155 -1.19 -3.58 -13.91
C LEU A 155 -0.17 -3.18 -15.00
N VAL A 156 0.13 -1.89 -15.07
CA VAL A 156 1.05 -1.30 -16.04
C VAL A 156 2.49 -1.31 -15.51
N GLY A 157 2.69 -1.19 -14.19
CA GLY A 157 4.03 -1.21 -13.61
C GLY A 157 4.16 -1.69 -12.17
N ILE A 158 5.36 -2.18 -11.86
CA ILE A 158 5.85 -2.52 -10.52
C ILE A 158 6.98 -1.54 -10.20
N ALA A 159 6.91 -0.82 -9.08
CA ALA A 159 7.88 0.23 -8.74
C ALA A 159 9.27 -0.30 -8.33
N ASP A 160 10.25 0.59 -8.21
CA ASP A 160 11.55 0.29 -7.61
C ASP A 160 11.33 -0.29 -6.20
N ARG A 161 12.03 -1.38 -5.84
CA ARG A 161 11.91 -2.06 -4.53
C ARG A 161 10.50 -2.57 -4.15
N ALA A 162 9.54 -2.60 -5.07
CA ALA A 162 8.12 -2.86 -4.77
C ALA A 162 7.78 -4.19 -4.06
N PHE A 163 8.67 -5.17 -4.01
CA PHE A 163 8.53 -6.38 -3.20
C PHE A 163 9.79 -6.68 -2.36
N GLU A 164 10.62 -5.67 -2.06
CA GLU A 164 11.82 -5.80 -1.21
C GLU A 164 11.48 -6.57 0.07
N LYS A 165 12.25 -7.62 0.41
CA LYS A 165 12.09 -8.46 1.61
C LYS A 165 10.73 -9.17 1.74
N SER A 166 9.95 -9.26 0.67
CA SER A 166 8.67 -9.99 0.68
C SER A 166 8.85 -11.50 0.83
N ASN A 167 7.88 -12.16 1.50
CA ASN A 167 7.89 -13.61 1.75
C ASN A 167 7.26 -14.45 0.62
N LEU A 168 7.15 -13.89 -0.60
CA LEU A 168 6.49 -14.54 -1.73
C LEU A 168 7.20 -15.85 -2.08
N LYS A 169 6.44 -16.91 -2.35
CA LYS A 169 6.98 -18.17 -2.89
C LYS A 169 7.01 -18.22 -4.40
N SER A 170 5.97 -17.69 -5.01
CA SER A 170 5.86 -17.46 -6.44
C SER A 170 5.13 -16.15 -6.72
N ILE A 171 5.36 -15.60 -7.91
CA ILE A 171 4.58 -14.48 -8.46
C ILE A 171 4.36 -14.73 -9.95
N THR A 172 3.21 -14.27 -10.46
CA THR A 172 2.90 -14.29 -11.90
C THR A 172 2.82 -12.85 -12.38
N MET A 173 3.54 -12.52 -13.45
CA MET A 173 3.46 -11.23 -14.10
C MET A 173 2.24 -11.18 -15.03
N PRO A 174 1.43 -10.11 -15.01
CA PRO A 174 0.31 -9.95 -15.94
C PRO A 174 0.80 -9.65 -17.36
N GLU A 175 -0.03 -9.92 -18.37
CA GLU A 175 0.35 -9.74 -19.79
C GLU A 175 0.56 -8.26 -20.15
N GLY A 176 -0.14 -7.35 -19.46
CA GLY A 176 -0.08 -5.89 -19.69
C GLY A 176 1.12 -5.17 -19.08
N LEU A 177 2.00 -5.83 -18.31
CA LEU A 177 3.05 -5.16 -17.55
C LEU A 177 4.11 -4.53 -18.46
N LYS A 178 4.17 -3.20 -18.47
CA LYS A 178 5.12 -2.40 -19.27
C LYS A 178 6.38 -2.02 -18.51
N TYR A 179 6.29 -1.84 -17.19
CA TYR A 179 7.37 -1.26 -16.39
C TYR A 179 7.73 -2.15 -15.21
N LEU A 180 9.03 -2.41 -15.04
CA LEU A 180 9.54 -3.15 -13.89
C LEU A 180 10.71 -2.39 -13.27
N GLY A 181 10.50 -1.93 -12.05
CA GLY A 181 11.44 -1.11 -11.31
C GLY A 181 12.70 -1.86 -10.87
N ASN A 182 13.76 -1.07 -10.70
CA ASN A 182 15.05 -1.50 -10.21
C ASN A 182 14.90 -2.17 -8.82
N LYS A 183 15.53 -3.34 -8.65
CA LYS A 183 15.52 -4.11 -7.39
C LYS A 183 14.11 -4.45 -6.86
N ALA A 184 13.10 -4.56 -7.74
CA ALA A 184 11.73 -4.90 -7.35
C ALA A 184 11.62 -6.15 -6.45
N PHE A 185 12.51 -7.14 -6.60
CA PHE A 185 12.54 -8.37 -5.79
C PHE A 185 13.81 -8.51 -4.93
N GLU A 186 14.37 -7.39 -4.44
CA GLU A 186 15.52 -7.40 -3.53
C GLU A 186 15.23 -8.16 -2.23
N ASP A 187 16.14 -9.03 -1.80
CA ASP A 187 16.05 -9.86 -0.59
C ASP A 187 14.78 -10.76 -0.50
N CYS A 188 14.17 -11.13 -1.63
CA CYS A 188 13.06 -12.10 -1.69
C CYS A 188 13.52 -13.56 -1.48
N ASP A 189 14.16 -13.88 -0.34
CA ASP A 189 14.77 -15.19 -0.02
C ASP A 189 13.86 -16.42 -0.19
N LYS A 190 12.54 -16.22 -0.14
CA LYS A 190 11.51 -17.26 -0.24
C LYS A 190 10.98 -17.45 -1.65
N LEU A 191 11.35 -16.62 -2.62
CA LEU A 191 10.84 -16.63 -3.99
C LEU A 191 11.58 -17.70 -4.81
N GLU A 192 10.85 -18.72 -5.24
CA GLU A 192 11.40 -19.91 -5.91
C GLU A 192 10.96 -19.99 -7.39
N GLU A 193 9.87 -19.32 -7.73
CA GLU A 193 9.28 -19.31 -9.08
C GLU A 193 8.80 -17.90 -9.46
N ILE A 194 9.08 -17.49 -10.71
CA ILE A 194 8.51 -16.28 -11.31
C ILE A 194 7.93 -16.70 -12.66
N ASN A 195 6.60 -16.64 -12.75
CA ASN A 195 5.86 -16.96 -13.96
C ASN A 195 5.74 -15.69 -14.81
N VAL A 196 6.16 -15.79 -16.07
CA VAL A 196 6.20 -14.69 -17.03
C VAL A 196 5.44 -15.11 -18.28
N PRO A 197 4.57 -14.26 -18.83
CA PRO A 197 3.77 -14.60 -20.01
C PRO A 197 4.62 -14.70 -21.27
N GLU A 198 4.06 -15.29 -22.33
CA GLU A 198 4.73 -15.26 -23.63
C GLU A 198 4.85 -13.82 -24.14
N GLY A 199 5.95 -13.50 -24.82
CA GLY A 199 6.24 -12.14 -25.27
C GLY A 199 6.70 -11.16 -24.18
N PHE A 200 6.67 -11.51 -22.88
CA PHE A 200 7.05 -10.62 -21.77
C PHE A 200 8.40 -9.91 -21.99
N ASN A 201 8.35 -8.58 -22.02
CA ASN A 201 9.47 -7.67 -22.27
C ASN A 201 9.15 -6.27 -21.69
N PRO A 202 9.17 -6.07 -20.36
CA PRO A 202 8.98 -4.76 -19.76
C PRO A 202 10.20 -3.86 -19.98
N PHE A 203 9.99 -2.56 -19.94
CA PHE A 203 11.05 -1.57 -19.78
C PHE A 203 11.58 -1.61 -18.34
N PHE A 204 12.90 -1.61 -18.21
CA PHE A 204 13.58 -1.54 -16.92
C PHE A 204 13.72 -0.09 -16.49
N VAL A 205 12.95 0.27 -15.47
CA VAL A 205 12.86 1.63 -14.94
C VAL A 205 13.75 1.76 -13.71
N CYS A 206 14.29 2.95 -13.49
CA CYS A 206 14.96 3.30 -12.25
C CYS A 206 14.51 4.70 -11.85
N THR A 207 13.64 4.79 -10.85
CA THR A 207 13.30 6.04 -10.17
C THR A 207 14.42 6.36 -9.19
N ASP A 208 15.44 7.07 -9.69
CA ASP A 208 16.66 7.35 -8.94
C ASP A 208 16.33 8.10 -7.65
N SER A 209 16.44 7.37 -6.55
CA SER A 209 16.04 7.76 -5.19
C SER A 209 17.27 8.05 -4.32
N SER A 210 18.42 8.26 -4.96
CA SER A 210 19.74 8.43 -4.34
C SER A 210 20.38 9.75 -4.77
N TRP A 211 20.38 10.75 -3.87
CA TRP A 211 21.10 12.03 -4.04
C TRP A 211 22.64 11.87 -4.22
N PHE A 212 23.20 10.66 -4.07
CA PHE A 212 24.63 10.38 -4.22
C PHE A 212 24.97 9.03 -4.91
N GLY A 213 24.77 8.95 -6.23
CA GLY A 213 25.48 8.02 -7.14
C GLY A 213 24.99 6.56 -7.17
N ILE A 214 25.42 5.72 -8.13
CA ILE A 214 26.40 5.90 -9.22
C ILE A 214 25.87 5.24 -10.51
N HIS A 215 26.32 5.71 -11.69
CA HIS A 215 26.06 5.09 -13.00
C HIS A 215 26.50 3.61 -13.09
N SER A 216 25.59 2.75 -13.54
CA SER A 216 25.89 1.57 -14.36
C SER A 216 24.64 1.17 -15.13
N GLU A 217 24.81 0.58 -16.31
CA GLU A 217 23.73 -0.10 -17.04
C GLU A 217 23.26 -1.29 -16.18
N LYS A 218 22.00 -1.26 -15.72
CA LYS A 218 21.45 -2.29 -14.84
C LYS A 218 20.75 -3.36 -15.67
N THR A 219 21.11 -4.62 -15.44
CA THR A 219 20.61 -5.72 -16.27
C THR A 219 19.36 -6.37 -15.68
N PHE A 220 18.76 -7.28 -16.44
CA PHE A 220 17.71 -8.18 -15.95
C PHE A 220 18.13 -8.95 -14.68
N GLU A 221 19.43 -9.23 -14.49
CA GLU A 221 19.94 -9.88 -13.27
C GLU A 221 19.90 -9.01 -12.00
N ASP A 222 19.78 -7.68 -12.11
CA ASP A 222 19.74 -6.74 -10.97
C ASP A 222 18.31 -6.54 -10.41
N VAL A 223 17.29 -6.82 -11.23
CA VAL A 223 15.89 -6.83 -10.81
C VAL A 223 15.54 -8.14 -10.10
N PHE A 224 16.09 -9.24 -10.58
CA PHE A 224 15.81 -10.60 -10.11
C PHE A 224 16.96 -11.17 -9.26
N THR A 225 17.18 -10.54 -8.10
CA THR A 225 18.24 -10.88 -7.16
C THR A 225 17.91 -12.12 -6.33
N GLY A 226 18.60 -13.23 -6.60
CA GLY A 226 18.57 -14.42 -5.75
C GLY A 226 19.07 -15.67 -6.46
N GLU A 227 19.85 -16.51 -5.79
CA GLU A 227 20.42 -17.71 -6.41
C GLU A 227 19.38 -18.75 -6.86
N LYS A 228 18.22 -18.82 -6.18
CA LYS A 228 17.09 -19.67 -6.61
C LYS A 228 16.43 -19.10 -7.86
N ILE A 229 16.11 -17.80 -7.83
CA ILE A 229 15.46 -17.03 -8.89
C ILE A 229 16.28 -17.13 -10.19
N LYS A 230 17.60 -16.92 -10.13
CA LYS A 230 18.52 -17.06 -11.28
C LYS A 230 18.63 -18.50 -11.84
N LYS A 231 18.03 -19.49 -11.18
CA LYS A 231 17.93 -20.90 -11.64
C LYS A 231 16.55 -21.26 -12.21
N THR A 232 15.54 -20.39 -12.11
CA THR A 232 14.20 -20.63 -12.67
C THR A 232 14.23 -20.67 -14.20
N VAL A 233 13.72 -21.73 -14.82
CA VAL A 233 13.80 -21.97 -16.28
C VAL A 233 13.15 -20.86 -17.11
N ALA A 234 12.09 -20.23 -16.60
CA ALA A 234 11.44 -19.08 -17.23
C ALA A 234 12.40 -17.88 -17.35
N LEU A 235 13.09 -17.53 -16.26
CA LEU A 235 14.08 -16.45 -16.23
C LEU A 235 15.32 -16.81 -17.05
N GLN A 236 15.75 -18.09 -17.08
CA GLN A 236 16.82 -18.56 -17.96
C GLN A 236 16.46 -18.57 -19.47
N LYS A 237 15.17 -18.48 -19.82
CA LYS A 237 14.72 -18.24 -21.21
C LYS A 237 14.68 -16.74 -21.52
N LEU A 238 14.27 -15.92 -20.56
CA LEU A 238 14.27 -14.46 -20.69
C LEU A 238 15.69 -13.89 -20.79
N LEU A 239 16.61 -14.29 -19.90
CA LEU A 239 18.04 -13.93 -19.92
C LEU A 239 18.81 -14.32 -21.20
N LYS A 240 18.19 -15.07 -22.11
CA LYS A 240 18.76 -15.42 -23.43
C LYS A 240 18.20 -14.56 -24.56
N ARG A 241 17.32 -13.60 -24.25
CA ARG A 241 16.90 -12.53 -25.17
C ARG A 241 17.83 -11.35 -24.98
N GLU A 242 18.22 -10.71 -26.07
CA GLU A 242 18.68 -9.33 -26.03
C GLU A 242 17.48 -8.48 -25.60
N PHE A 243 17.49 -8.00 -24.36
CA PHE A 243 16.62 -6.90 -23.97
C PHE A 243 17.11 -5.64 -24.67
N ARG A 244 16.18 -4.76 -25.06
CA ARG A 244 16.58 -3.38 -25.34
C ARG A 244 16.91 -2.73 -24.01
N ASP A 245 18.14 -2.25 -23.88
CA ASP A 245 18.60 -1.55 -22.70
C ASP A 245 17.76 -0.30 -22.43
N TYR A 246 17.77 0.10 -21.15
CA TYR A 246 17.30 1.37 -20.59
C TYR A 246 16.96 2.47 -21.62
N GLU A 247 15.68 2.54 -22.01
CA GLU A 247 15.18 3.56 -22.94
C GLU A 247 14.81 4.83 -22.16
N SER A 248 15.66 5.87 -22.22
CA SER A 248 15.56 7.01 -21.30
C SER A 248 14.23 7.77 -21.41
N SER A 249 13.66 7.90 -22.62
CA SER A 249 12.36 8.52 -22.83
C SER A 249 11.21 7.75 -22.17
N ALA A 250 11.29 6.41 -22.11
CA ALA A 250 10.32 5.60 -21.38
C ALA A 250 10.47 5.76 -19.85
N ASN A 251 11.71 5.99 -19.36
CA ASN A 251 11.94 6.37 -17.96
C ASN A 251 11.37 7.77 -17.66
N ASP A 252 11.48 8.72 -18.58
CA ASP A 252 11.01 10.09 -18.37
C ASP A 252 9.47 10.19 -18.47
N GLU A 253 8.82 9.50 -19.42
CA GLU A 253 7.35 9.31 -19.43
C GLU A 253 6.85 8.60 -18.16
N PHE A 254 7.55 7.55 -17.69
CA PHE A 254 7.24 6.91 -16.40
C PHE A 254 7.35 7.92 -15.25
N LYS A 255 8.44 8.68 -15.17
CA LYS A 255 8.68 9.62 -14.07
C LYS A 255 7.65 10.74 -14.02
N GLU A 256 7.32 11.36 -15.16
CA GLU A 256 6.26 12.38 -15.19
C GLU A 256 4.92 11.79 -14.71
N PHE A 257 4.56 10.60 -15.18
CA PHE A 257 3.34 9.91 -14.76
C PHE A 257 3.35 9.49 -13.28
N TYR A 258 4.48 9.01 -12.77
CA TYR A 258 4.65 8.51 -11.41
C TYR A 258 4.74 9.65 -10.39
N TYR A 259 5.59 10.66 -10.63
CA TYR A 259 5.76 11.79 -9.73
C TYR A 259 4.55 12.74 -9.70
N SER A 260 3.78 12.85 -10.79
CA SER A 260 2.49 13.58 -10.78
C SER A 260 1.39 12.94 -9.91
N GLN A 261 1.63 11.78 -9.28
CA GLN A 261 0.78 11.24 -8.22
C GLN A 261 1.21 11.67 -6.81
N TYR A 262 2.44 12.17 -6.65
CA TYR A 262 2.96 12.67 -5.38
C TYR A 262 2.58 14.14 -5.16
N GLU A 263 2.52 14.93 -6.24
CA GLU A 263 1.95 16.30 -6.29
C GLU A 263 0.40 16.34 -6.14
#